data_AF-A0A3D0PI65-F1
#
_entry.id   AF-A0A3D0PI65-F1
#
_cell.length_a   1.000
_cell.length_b   1.000
_cell.length_c   1.000
_cell.angle_alpha   90.00
_cell.angle_beta   90.00
_cell.angle_gamma   90.00
#
_symmetry.space_group_name_H-M   'P 1'
#
loop_
_entity.id
_entity.type
_entity.pdbx_description
1 polymer ?
#
loop_
_entity_poly.entity_id
_entity_poly.type
_entity_poly.pdbx_seq_one_letter_code
_entity_poly.pdbx_strand_id
1 'polypeptide(L)'
;MIYTDLFSPSKLSSLLSANHIYPKKSLGQNFLIDKNNVEKIISSAHLDKNDTVLEVGAGLGALTYSLGERAGHVVAYEIDSRLIPILKELVKEFRTMEVRNEDILKFQISNF
;
A
#
# COMPACT_ATOMS: atom_id res chain seq x y z
N MET A 1 -13.67 5.96 6.81
CA MET A 1 -12.88 5.14 5.87
C MET A 1 -11.42 5.48 6.10
N ILE A 2 -10.59 4.51 6.52
CA ILE A 2 -9.17 4.72 6.83
C ILE A 2 -8.42 5.35 5.64
N TYR A 3 -8.80 5.02 4.41
CA TYR A 3 -8.18 5.51 3.18
C TYR A 3 -8.01 7.04 3.12
N THR A 4 -9.08 7.80 3.36
CA THR A 4 -9.01 9.27 3.29
C THR A 4 -8.14 9.89 4.37
N ASP A 5 -7.99 9.20 5.50
CA ASP A 5 -7.22 9.68 6.63
C ASP A 5 -5.70 9.60 6.35
N LEU A 6 -5.28 8.76 5.40
CA LEU A 6 -3.88 8.67 4.96
C LEU A 6 -3.38 9.95 4.30
N PHE A 7 -4.27 10.75 3.71
CA PHE A 7 -3.93 11.98 2.99
C PHE A 7 -3.99 13.24 3.86
N SER A 8 -4.04 13.08 5.19
CA SER A 8 -4.01 14.17 6.15
C SER A 8 -2.86 13.94 7.14
N PRO A 9 -1.85 14.81 7.20
CA PRO A 9 -0.69 14.60 8.08
C PRO A 9 -1.07 14.37 9.55
N SER A 10 -2.05 15.12 10.07
CA SER A 10 -2.50 14.98 11.46
C SER A 10 -3.20 13.65 11.70
N LYS A 11 -4.10 13.23 10.79
CA LYS A 11 -4.80 11.95 10.93
C LYS A 11 -3.87 10.76 10.73
N LEU A 12 -2.95 10.83 9.77
CA LEU A 12 -1.90 9.84 9.57
C LEU A 12 -1.05 9.69 10.84
N SER A 13 -0.61 10.80 11.43
CA SER A 13 0.15 10.80 12.68
C SER A 13 -0.65 10.18 13.83
N SER A 14 -1.94 10.47 13.94
CA SER A 14 -2.83 9.86 14.93
C SER A 14 -3.02 8.36 14.72
N LEU A 15 -3.19 7.92 13.46
CA LEU A 15 -3.28 6.50 13.10
C LEU A 15 -2.01 5.75 13.49
N LEU A 16 -0.84 6.29 13.15
CA LEU A 16 0.45 5.71 13.52
C LEU A 16 0.63 5.62 15.03
N SER A 17 0.32 6.71 15.75
CA SER A 17 0.44 6.78 17.22
C SER A 17 -0.49 5.79 17.92
N ALA A 18 -1.75 5.68 17.47
CA ALA A 18 -2.74 4.74 18.03
C ALA A 18 -2.30 3.28 17.88
N ASN A 19 -1.50 2.98 16.86
CA ASN A 19 -0.95 1.64 16.61
C ASN A 19 0.48 1.48 17.15
N HIS A 20 1.02 2.46 17.87
CA HIS A 20 2.40 2.47 18.38
C HIS A 20 3.46 2.27 17.27
N ILE A 21 3.18 2.82 16.09
CA ILE A 21 4.04 2.72 14.91
C ILE A 21 4.81 4.02 14.74
N TYR A 22 6.13 3.89 14.64
CA TYR A 22 7.03 4.97 14.27
C TYR A 22 7.73 4.63 12.94
N PRO A 23 7.76 5.57 11.98
CA PRO A 23 8.49 5.39 10.73
C PRO A 23 9.96 5.07 10.97
N LYS A 24 10.46 4.00 10.37
CA LYS A 24 11.86 3.56 10.45
C LYS A 24 12.66 4.12 9.28
N LYS A 25 13.61 5.01 9.58
CA LYS A 25 14.58 5.51 8.58
C LYS A 25 15.41 4.38 7.96
N SER A 26 15.75 3.34 8.74
CA SER A 26 16.48 2.17 8.25
C SER A 26 15.72 1.35 7.21
N LEU A 27 14.39 1.48 7.14
CA LEU A 27 13.54 0.86 6.13
C LEU A 27 13.13 1.84 5.02
N GLY A 28 13.67 3.07 5.01
CA GLY A 28 13.33 4.08 4.01
C GLY A 28 11.87 4.57 4.05
N GLN A 29 11.15 4.36 5.16
CA GLN A 29 9.71 4.64 5.24
C GLN A 29 9.40 6.13 5.07
N ASN A 30 8.75 6.46 3.96
CA ASN A 30 8.15 7.76 3.65
C ASN A 30 6.73 7.51 3.12
N PHE A 31 5.71 8.06 3.79
CA PHE A 31 4.31 7.80 3.43
C PHE A 31 3.76 8.86 2.49
N LEU A 32 3.05 8.42 1.45
CA LEU A 32 2.32 9.30 0.54
C LEU A 32 1.12 9.91 1.26
N ILE A 33 1.13 11.24 1.38
CA ILE A 33 0.07 12.04 2.04
C ILE A 33 -0.71 12.93 1.08
N ASP A 34 -0.30 12.99 -0.19
CA ASP A 34 -0.97 13.82 -1.21
C ASP A 34 -1.73 12.92 -2.18
N LYS A 35 -3.07 12.97 -2.09
CA LYS A 35 -3.95 12.21 -2.96
C LYS A 35 -3.74 12.54 -4.44
N ASN A 36 -3.45 13.79 -4.79
CA ASN A 36 -3.26 14.18 -6.19
C ASN A 36 -2.00 13.52 -6.78
N ASN A 37 -0.95 13.35 -5.97
CA ASN A 37 0.25 12.66 -6.44
C ASN A 37 0.00 11.15 -6.59
N VAL A 38 -0.79 10.54 -5.71
CA VAL A 38 -1.23 9.15 -5.90
C VAL A 38 -2.02 9.00 -7.19
N GLU A 39 -3.01 9.86 -7.46
CA GLU A 39 -3.79 9.81 -8.70
C GLU A 39 -2.92 10.01 -9.95
N LYS A 40 -1.90 10.87 -9.89
CA LYS A 40 -0.94 11.04 -10.99
C LYS A 40 -0.14 9.77 -11.26
N ILE A 41 0.36 9.10 -10.22
CA ILE A 41 1.08 7.83 -10.34
C ILE A 41 0.18 6.79 -11.01
N ILE A 42 -1.03 6.61 -10.48
CA ILE A 42 -2.01 5.65 -10.98
C ILE A 42 -2.37 5.94 -12.45
N SER A 43 -2.61 7.20 -12.78
CA SER A 43 -2.96 7.60 -14.15
C SER A 43 -1.82 7.35 -15.14
N SER A 44 -0.57 7.53 -14.71
CA SER A 44 0.62 7.30 -15.55
C SER A 44 0.90 5.81 -15.83
N ALA A 45 0.36 4.92 -15.00
CA ALA A 45 0.55 3.48 -15.16
C ALA A 45 -0.40 2.87 -16.20
N HIS A 46 -1.41 3.61 -16.68
CA HIS A 46 -2.36 3.18 -17.71
C HIS A 46 -3.02 1.81 -17.45
N LEU A 47 -3.27 1.50 -16.18
CA LEU A 47 -3.78 0.20 -15.74
C LEU A 47 -5.23 -0.06 -16.15
N ASP A 48 -5.54 -1.31 -16.48
CA ASP A 48 -6.88 -1.83 -16.64
C ASP A 48 -7.12 -3.14 -15.86
N LYS A 49 -8.30 -3.75 -16.05
CA LYS A 49 -8.73 -4.96 -15.32
C LYS A 49 -8.08 -6.26 -15.78
N ASN A 50 -7.24 -6.22 -16.81
CA ASN A 50 -6.41 -7.34 -17.26
C ASN A 50 -5.01 -7.31 -16.63
N ASP A 51 -4.62 -6.19 -16.01
CA ASP A 51 -3.29 -6.04 -15.43
C ASP A 51 -3.18 -6.69 -14.06
N THR A 52 -2.02 -7.31 -13.83
CA THR A 52 -1.57 -7.76 -12.51
C THR A 52 -0.42 -6.87 -12.05
N VAL A 53 -0.57 -6.25 -10.88
CA VAL A 53 0.40 -5.31 -10.33
C VAL A 53 1.13 -5.93 -9.14
N LEU A 54 2.46 -5.88 -9.18
CA LEU A 54 3.32 -6.15 -8.03
C LEU A 54 3.70 -4.82 -7.38
N GLU A 55 3.23 -4.57 -6.16
CA GLU A 55 3.62 -3.39 -5.38
C GLU A 55 4.72 -3.75 -4.37
N VAL A 56 5.78 -2.95 -4.35
CA VAL A 56 6.92 -3.09 -3.43
C VAL A 56 6.89 -1.99 -2.39
N GLY A 57 6.81 -2.37 -1.12
CA GLY A 57 6.77 -1.40 -0.01
C GLY A 57 5.40 -0.72 0.08
N ALA A 58 4.35 -1.51 0.23
CA ALA A 58 2.96 -1.04 0.28
C ALA A 58 2.69 -0.02 1.42
N GLY A 59 3.48 -0.07 2.48
CA GLY A 59 3.37 0.85 3.59
C GLY A 59 2.01 0.74 4.27
N LEU A 60 1.35 1.89 4.46
CA LEU A 60 -0.02 1.95 5.00
C LEU A 60 -1.10 1.72 3.95
N GLY A 61 -0.73 1.61 2.67
CA GLY A 61 -1.63 1.23 1.59
C GLY A 61 -2.29 2.37 0.81
N ALA A 62 -1.76 3.59 0.88
CA ALA A 62 -2.32 4.73 0.14
C ALA A 62 -2.32 4.49 -1.38
N LEU A 63 -1.20 3.99 -1.93
CA LEU A 63 -1.10 3.61 -3.34
C LEU A 63 -1.80 2.27 -3.60
N THR A 64 -1.60 1.29 -2.72
CA THR A 64 -2.22 -0.04 -2.76
C THR A 64 -3.72 0.00 -2.95
N TYR A 65 -4.42 0.87 -2.21
CA TYR A 65 -5.87 1.03 -2.33
C TYR A 65 -6.26 1.52 -3.74
N SER A 66 -5.58 2.57 -4.24
CA SER A 66 -5.86 3.12 -5.57
C SER A 66 -5.50 2.14 -6.71
N LEU A 67 -4.47 1.30 -6.51
CA LEU A 67 -4.15 0.21 -7.42
C LEU A 67 -5.30 -0.81 -7.47
N GLY A 68 -5.85 -1.20 -6.31
CA GLY A 68 -6.99 -2.12 -6.22
C GLY A 68 -8.25 -1.62 -6.93
N GLU A 69 -8.47 -0.29 -6.95
CA GLU A 69 -9.58 0.31 -7.71
C GLU A 69 -9.41 0.15 -9.24
N ARG A 70 -8.18 0.04 -9.74
CA ARG A 70 -7.86 0.10 -11.18
C ARG A 70 -7.46 -1.25 -11.78
N ALA A 71 -6.50 -1.95 -11.18
CA ALA A 71 -5.95 -3.20 -11.68
C ALA A 71 -6.95 -4.38 -11.58
N GLY A 72 -6.67 -5.45 -12.33
CA GLY A 72 -7.37 -6.73 -12.23
C GLY A 72 -6.96 -7.52 -10.99
N HIS A 73 -5.67 -7.49 -10.66
CA HIS A 73 -5.09 -8.11 -9.47
C HIS A 73 -3.92 -7.27 -8.96
N VAL A 74 -3.77 -7.13 -7.64
CA VAL A 74 -2.56 -6.57 -7.03
C VAL A 74 -2.00 -7.52 -5.99
N VAL A 75 -0.68 -7.67 -5.97
CA VAL A 75 0.06 -8.34 -4.91
C VAL A 75 0.99 -7.31 -4.27
N ALA A 76 0.71 -6.99 -3.01
CA ALA A 76 1.39 -5.96 -2.25
C ALA A 76 2.36 -6.57 -1.24
N TYR A 77 3.65 -6.27 -1.37
CA TYR A 77 4.69 -6.70 -0.44
C TYR A 77 5.01 -5.60 0.57
N GLU A 78 5.09 -5.99 1.85
CA GLU A 78 5.53 -5.12 2.93
C GLU A 78 6.41 -5.90 3.91
N ILE A 79 7.61 -5.39 4.19
CA ILE A 79 8.57 -6.05 5.07
C ILE A 79 8.27 -5.78 6.56
N ASP A 80 7.69 -4.61 6.87
CA ASP A 80 7.37 -4.20 8.22
C ASP A 80 6.03 -4.77 8.68
N SER A 81 6.10 -5.87 9.45
CA SER A 81 4.93 -6.58 9.99
C SER A 81 3.97 -5.70 10.79
N ARG A 82 4.46 -4.56 11.31
CA ARG A 82 3.64 -3.58 12.07
C ARG A 82 2.59 -2.90 11.21
N LEU A 83 2.84 -2.74 9.92
CA LEU A 83 1.93 -2.06 8.98
C LEU A 83 0.83 -3.01 8.44
N ILE A 84 1.08 -4.32 8.50
CA ILE A 84 0.22 -5.35 7.91
C ILE A 84 -1.23 -5.31 8.41
N PRO A 85 -1.53 -5.15 9.73
CA PRO A 85 -2.91 -5.07 10.19
C PRO A 85 -3.67 -3.88 9.58
N ILE A 86 -3.03 -2.72 9.48
CA ILE A 86 -3.62 -1.51 8.89
C ILE A 86 -3.83 -1.71 7.40
N LEU A 87 -2.81 -2.22 6.69
CA LEU A 87 -2.86 -2.48 5.27
C LEU A 87 -3.98 -3.48 4.91
N LYS A 88 -4.06 -4.61 5.63
CA LYS A 88 -5.10 -5.62 5.42
C LYS A 88 -6.49 -5.08 5.69
N GLU A 89 -6.67 -4.31 6.76
CA GLU A 89 -7.96 -3.68 7.07
C GLU A 89 -8.37 -2.68 5.99
N LEU A 90 -7.40 -1.90 5.46
CA LEU A 90 -7.64 -0.93 4.41
C LEU A 90 -8.11 -1.56 3.10
N VAL A 91 -7.53 -2.71 2.72
CA VAL A 91 -7.81 -3.35 1.41
C VAL A 91 -8.77 -4.53 1.48
N LYS A 92 -9.37 -4.79 2.65
CA LYS A 92 -10.19 -5.99 2.90
C LYS A 92 -11.40 -6.16 1.96
N GLU A 93 -11.89 -5.07 1.37
CA GLU A 93 -13.03 -5.10 0.46
C GLU A 93 -12.67 -5.56 -0.95
N PHE A 94 -11.39 -5.50 -1.31
CA PHE A 94 -10.91 -5.92 -2.61
C PHE A 94 -10.55 -7.41 -2.60
N ARG A 95 -11.37 -8.23 -3.27
CA ARG A 95 -11.11 -9.68 -3.41
C ARG A 95 -9.91 -10.01 -4.28
N THR A 96 -9.44 -9.05 -5.07
CA THR A 96 -8.34 -9.15 -6.03
C THR A 96 -7.01 -8.64 -5.47
N MET A 97 -6.95 -8.37 -4.16
CA MET A 97 -5.76 -7.89 -3.47
C MET A 97 -5.16 -9.00 -2.62
N GLU A 98 -3.85 -9.18 -2.75
CA GLU A 98 -3.05 -10.01 -1.86
C GLU A 98 -2.05 -9.15 -1.11
N VAL A 99 -1.93 -9.36 0.21
CA VAL A 99 -0.93 -8.68 1.07
C VAL A 99 0.04 -9.72 1.61
N ARG A 100 1.32 -9.60 1.24
CA ARG A 100 2.41 -10.49 1.67
C ARG A 100 3.35 -9.74 2.62
N ASN A 101 3.53 -10.29 3.82
CA ASN A 101 4.51 -9.77 4.78
C ASN A 101 5.88 -10.41 4.57
N GLU A 102 6.56 -10.01 3.50
CA GLU A 102 7.79 -10.66 3.04
C GLU A 102 8.78 -9.63 2.50
N ASP A 103 10.06 -10.01 2.52
CA ASP A 103 11.11 -9.26 1.85
C ASP A 103 11.03 -9.52 0.34
N ILE A 104 10.72 -8.48 -0.43
CA ILE A 104 10.62 -8.57 -1.89
C ILE A 104 11.90 -9.10 -2.54
N LEU A 105 13.07 -8.93 -1.91
CA LEU A 105 14.33 -9.43 -2.48
C LEU A 105 14.41 -10.97 -2.51
N LYS A 106 13.51 -11.65 -1.80
CA LYS A 106 13.37 -13.12 -1.83
C LYS A 106 12.35 -13.61 -2.85
N PHE A 107 11.56 -12.71 -3.43
CA PHE A 107 10.56 -13.03 -4.43
C PHE A 107 11.21 -13.49 -5.74
N GLN A 108 10.59 -14.47 -6.39
CA GLN A 108 11.02 -15.00 -7.68
C GLN A 108 9.96 -14.66 -8.73
N ILE A 109 10.34 -13.87 -9.73
CA ILE A 109 9.42 -13.39 -10.79
C ILE A 109 8.84 -14.53 -11.64
N SER A 110 9.51 -15.68 -11.71
CA SER A 110 8.99 -16.88 -12.39
C SER A 110 7.66 -17.39 -11.82
N ASN A 111 7.27 -16.90 -10.64
CA ASN A 111 6.05 -17.28 -9.93
C ASN A 111 4.96 -16.19 -10.02
N PHE A 112 5.07 -15.25 -10.97
CA PHE A 112 4.20 -14.09 -11.15
C PHE A 112 3.58 -14.04 -12.53
#